data_AF-A0A963XA51-F1
#
_entry.id   AF-A0A963XA51-F1
#
_cell.length_a   1.000
_cell.length_b   1.000
_cell.length_c   1.000
_cell.angle_alpha   90.00
_cell.angle_beta   90.00
_cell.angle_gamma   90.00
#
_symmetry.space_group_name_H-M   'P 1'
#
loop_
_entity.id
_entity.type
_entity.pdbx_description
1 polymer ?
#
loop_
_entity_poly.entity_id
_entity_poly.type
_entity_poly.pdbx_seq_one_letter_code
_entity_poly.pdbx_strand_id
1 'polypeptide(L)'
;LSRDMASEGMYPAVDPLASTSSLLDPRVVGQEHYHVAQEVRKCIAHYRDLQEIIALLGIEELSANDRTVVKRARRLMRYLTQPFMVTVAFTGKEGRSIELDATVAGCRAILNGETDDWPESALYMVGDLEEARARNARSGETVS
;
A
#
# COMPACT_ATOMS: atom_id res chain seq x y z
N LEU A 1 -11.80 -4.17 11.11
CA LEU A 1 -10.40 -4.28 11.59
C LEU A 1 -9.97 -5.73 11.40
N SER A 2 -8.86 -5.96 10.70
CA SER A 2 -8.29 -7.30 10.46
C SER A 2 -7.26 -7.65 11.52
N ARG A 3 -7.35 -8.86 12.07
CA ARG A 3 -6.34 -9.37 13.00
C ARG A 3 -5.03 -9.74 12.29
N ASP A 4 -5.13 -10.23 11.06
CA ASP A 4 -3.98 -10.66 10.26
C ASP A 4 -3.11 -9.47 9.85
N MET A 5 -3.73 -8.34 9.49
CA MET A 5 -2.97 -7.13 9.22
C MET A 5 -2.26 -6.58 10.47
N ALA A 6 -2.92 -6.68 11.64
CA ALA A 6 -2.33 -6.24 12.91
C ALA A 6 -1.14 -7.12 13.33
N SER A 7 -1.19 -8.44 13.10
CA SER A 7 -0.07 -9.34 13.39
C SER A 7 1.12 -9.11 12.46
N GLU A 8 0.88 -8.64 11.24
CA GLU A 8 1.90 -8.17 10.29
C GLU A 8 2.40 -6.74 10.54
N GLY A 9 1.95 -6.10 11.64
CA GLY A 9 2.35 -4.75 12.01
C GLY A 9 1.77 -3.64 11.12
N MET A 10 0.77 -3.93 10.29
CA MET A 10 0.13 -2.94 9.42
C MET A 10 -0.92 -2.15 10.21
N TYR A 11 -0.62 -0.89 10.51
CA TYR A 11 -1.55 0.02 11.19
C TYR A 11 -1.86 1.25 10.34
N PRO A 12 -3.14 1.65 10.23
CA PRO A 12 -4.31 0.99 10.82
C PRO A 12 -4.62 -0.36 10.16
N ALA A 13 -5.05 -1.36 10.94
CA ALA A 13 -5.30 -2.71 10.46
C ALA A 13 -6.66 -2.83 9.74
N VAL A 14 -6.88 -1.98 8.73
CA VAL A 14 -8.11 -1.92 7.93
C VAL A 14 -7.97 -2.83 6.73
N ASP A 15 -8.85 -3.82 6.60
CA ASP A 15 -8.90 -4.67 5.42
C ASP A 15 -9.50 -3.90 4.23
N PRO A 16 -8.74 -3.66 3.15
CA PRO A 16 -9.21 -2.86 2.01
C PRO A 16 -10.24 -3.59 1.13
N LEU A 17 -10.36 -4.92 1.22
CA LEU A 17 -11.33 -5.70 0.46
C LEU A 17 -12.64 -5.92 1.24
N ALA A 18 -12.54 -6.11 2.55
CA ALA A 18 -13.72 -6.26 3.42
C ALA A 18 -14.39 -4.91 3.72
N SER A 19 -13.65 -3.80 3.65
CA SER A 19 -14.20 -2.47 3.85
C SER A 19 -14.93 -1.98 2.60
N THR A 20 -16.17 -1.51 2.77
CA THR A 20 -17.00 -0.98 1.69
C THR A 20 -17.64 0.34 2.11
N SER A 21 -17.97 1.18 1.13
CA SER A 21 -18.66 2.45 1.35
C SER A 21 -19.64 2.69 0.21
N SER A 22 -20.87 3.07 0.54
CA SER A 22 -21.87 3.51 -0.44
C SER A 22 -21.48 4.84 -1.11
N LEU A 23 -20.57 5.60 -0.50
CA LEU A 23 -20.06 6.86 -1.05
C LEU A 23 -18.98 6.66 -2.12
N LEU A 24 -18.47 5.43 -2.31
CA LEU A 24 -17.53 5.13 -3.40
C LEU A 24 -18.29 5.00 -4.73
N ASP A 25 -18.89 6.11 -5.17
CA ASP A 25 -19.59 6.29 -6.43
C ASP A 25 -18.88 7.40 -7.23
N PRO A 26 -18.59 7.22 -8.53
CA PRO A 26 -17.88 8.22 -9.33
C PRO A 26 -18.58 9.58 -9.38
N ARG A 27 -19.90 9.64 -9.14
CA ARG A 27 -20.67 10.90 -9.06
C ARG A 27 -20.47 11.64 -7.74
N VAL A 28 -19.96 10.97 -6.71
CA VAL A 28 -19.72 11.52 -5.37
C VAL A 28 -18.24 11.86 -5.19
N VAL A 29 -17.35 10.91 -5.48
CA VAL A 29 -15.90 11.07 -5.25
C VAL A 29 -15.11 11.51 -6.49
N GLY A 30 -15.78 11.62 -7.64
CA GLY A 30 -15.13 11.87 -8.91
C GLY A 30 -14.61 10.59 -9.57
N GLN A 31 -14.40 10.67 -10.89
CA GLN A 31 -13.98 9.52 -11.70
C GLN A 31 -12.59 9.02 -11.28
N GLU A 32 -11.68 9.94 -11.00
CA GLU A 32 -10.29 9.59 -10.73
C GLU A 32 -10.15 8.74 -9.47
N HIS A 33 -10.69 9.23 -8.35
CA HIS A 33 -10.67 8.53 -7.08
C HIS A 33 -11.36 7.17 -7.19
N TYR A 34 -12.56 7.12 -7.81
CA TYR A 34 -13.27 5.87 -8.00
C TYR A 34 -12.42 4.82 -8.74
N HIS A 35 -11.82 5.20 -9.88
CA HIS A 35 -10.99 4.29 -10.65
C HIS A 35 -9.76 3.80 -9.87
N VAL A 36 -9.02 4.70 -9.23
CA VAL A 36 -7.84 4.32 -8.44
C VAL A 36 -8.22 3.36 -7.32
N ALA A 37 -9.31 3.65 -6.60
CA ALA A 37 -9.80 2.76 -5.53
C ALA A 37 -10.17 1.37 -6.06
N GLN A 38 -10.82 1.28 -7.23
CA GLN A 38 -11.15 -0.01 -7.85
C GLN A 38 -9.88 -0.79 -8.26
N GLU A 39 -8.90 -0.13 -8.87
CA GLU A 39 -7.66 -0.78 -9.27
C GLU A 39 -6.80 -1.23 -8.09
N VAL A 40 -6.73 -0.44 -7.01
CA VAL A 40 -6.09 -0.86 -5.75
C VAL A 40 -6.76 -2.13 -5.22
N ARG A 41 -8.10 -2.17 -5.17
CA ARG A 41 -8.83 -3.35 -4.70
C ARG A 41 -8.59 -4.56 -5.59
N LYS A 42 -8.62 -4.42 -6.92
CA LYS A 42 -8.33 -5.51 -7.85
C LYS A 42 -6.93 -6.07 -7.67
N CYS A 43 -5.93 -5.19 -7.53
CA CYS A 43 -4.54 -5.56 -7.30
C CYS A 43 -4.39 -6.38 -6.00
N ILE A 44 -5.00 -5.92 -4.90
CA ILE A 44 -4.94 -6.62 -3.61
C ILE A 44 -5.74 -7.93 -3.64
N ALA A 45 -6.88 -7.98 -4.32
CA ALA A 45 -7.67 -9.20 -4.49
C ALA A 45 -6.88 -10.27 -5.27
N HIS A 46 -6.28 -9.89 -6.40
CA HIS A 46 -5.47 -10.80 -7.19
C HIS A 46 -4.24 -11.28 -6.39
N TYR A 47 -3.61 -10.42 -5.59
CA TYR A 47 -2.56 -10.85 -4.67
C TYR A 47 -3.05 -11.91 -3.67
N ARG A 48 -4.25 -11.76 -3.09
CA ARG A 48 -4.81 -12.77 -2.18
C ARG A 48 -5.03 -14.11 -2.85
N ASP A 49 -5.56 -14.12 -4.08
CA ASP A 49 -5.76 -15.35 -4.85
C ASP A 49 -4.43 -16.09 -5.10
N LEU A 50 -3.33 -15.34 -5.23
CA LEU A 50 -1.99 -15.88 -5.43
C LEU A 50 -1.31 -16.34 -4.13
N GLN A 51 -1.83 -16.01 -2.93
CA GLN A 51 -1.17 -16.32 -1.66
C GLN A 51 -1.04 -17.83 -1.42
N GLU A 52 -2.06 -18.63 -1.78
CA GLU A 52 -2.00 -20.09 -1.62
C GLU A 52 -0.93 -20.71 -2.51
N ILE A 53 -0.83 -20.26 -3.76
CA ILE A 53 0.19 -20.70 -4.72
C ILE A 53 1.58 -20.33 -4.20
N ILE A 54 1.76 -19.08 -3.73
CA ILE A 54 3.03 -18.61 -3.16
C ILE A 54 3.43 -19.44 -1.94
N ALA A 55 2.47 -19.78 -1.07
CA ALA A 55 2.73 -20.56 0.13
C ALA A 55 3.14 -22.01 -0.18
N LEU A 56 2.61 -22.60 -1.25
CA LEU A 56 2.89 -23.99 -1.65
C LEU A 56 4.13 -24.12 -2.52
N LEU A 57 4.31 -23.24 -3.51
CA LEU A 57 5.29 -23.37 -4.59
C LEU A 57 6.39 -22.31 -4.56
N GLY A 58 6.15 -21.19 -3.88
CA GLY A 58 7.04 -20.03 -3.88
C GLY A 58 6.70 -19.01 -4.97
N ILE A 59 7.24 -17.80 -4.82
CA ILE A 59 6.95 -16.66 -5.72
C ILE A 59 7.58 -16.80 -7.11
N GLU A 60 8.66 -17.59 -7.24
CA GLU A 60 9.37 -17.76 -8.51
C GLU A 60 8.56 -18.58 -9.54
N GLU A 61 7.57 -19.35 -9.08
CA GLU A 61 6.68 -20.15 -9.93
C GLU A 61 5.55 -19.32 -10.56
N LEU A 62 5.41 -18.05 -10.17
CA LEU A 62 4.42 -17.15 -10.74
C LEU A 62 4.89 -16.56 -12.08
N SER A 63 3.93 -16.23 -12.94
CA SER A 63 4.22 -15.51 -14.19
C SER A 63 4.89 -14.15 -13.89
N ALA A 64 5.63 -13.60 -14.86
CA ALA A 64 6.27 -12.29 -14.69
C ALA A 64 5.25 -11.19 -14.35
N ASN A 65 4.05 -11.26 -14.92
CA ASN A 65 2.95 -10.34 -14.63
C ASN A 65 2.43 -10.50 -13.20
N ASP A 66 2.22 -11.72 -12.74
CA ASP A 66 1.68 -11.99 -11.40
C ASP A 66 2.69 -11.62 -10.32
N ARG A 67 3.99 -11.85 -10.56
CA ARG A 67 5.05 -11.35 -9.68
C ARG A 67 5.00 -9.82 -9.55
N THR A 68 4.73 -9.10 -10.63
CA THR A 68 4.55 -7.64 -10.60
C THR A 68 3.31 -7.24 -9.80
N VAL A 69 2.18 -7.94 -9.99
CA VAL A 69 0.97 -7.70 -9.18
C VAL A 69 1.25 -7.92 -7.69
N VAL A 70 1.89 -9.03 -7.31
CA VAL A 70 2.26 -9.33 -5.92
C VAL A 70 3.15 -8.22 -5.34
N LYS A 71 4.18 -7.81 -6.10
CA LYS A 71 5.10 -6.74 -5.70
C LYS A 71 4.38 -5.40 -5.48
N ARG A 72 3.45 -5.02 -6.36
CA ARG A 72 2.68 -3.77 -6.23
C ARG A 72 1.63 -3.85 -5.12
N ALA A 73 0.97 -4.99 -4.96
CA ALA A 73 0.00 -5.21 -3.89
C ALA A 73 0.66 -5.10 -2.50
N ARG A 74 1.82 -5.72 -2.31
CA ARG A 74 2.59 -5.59 -1.04
C ARG A 74 2.96 -4.13 -0.76
N ARG A 75 3.42 -3.40 -1.78
CA ARG A 75 3.71 -1.96 -1.69
C ARG A 75 2.48 -1.13 -1.34
N LEU A 76 1.34 -1.40 -1.97
CA LEU A 76 0.06 -0.75 -1.64
C LEU A 76 -0.34 -1.03 -0.18
N MET A 77 -0.26 -2.27 0.29
CA MET A 77 -0.57 -2.61 1.68
C MET A 77 0.33 -1.87 2.67
N ARG A 78 1.63 -1.69 2.35
CA ARG A 78 2.54 -0.88 3.17
C ARG A 78 2.20 0.61 3.09
N TYR A 79 1.92 1.15 1.90
CA TYR A 79 1.58 2.56 1.71
C TYR A 79 0.28 2.97 2.40
N LEU A 80 -0.69 2.06 2.52
CA LEU A 80 -1.94 2.28 3.25
C LEU A 80 -1.76 2.29 4.78
N THR A 81 -0.55 2.02 5.29
CA THR A 81 -0.23 2.22 6.71
C THR A 81 0.13 3.66 7.00
N GLN A 82 -0.29 4.18 8.15
CA GLN A 82 -0.12 5.58 8.50
C GLN A 82 0.24 5.71 9.99
N PRO A 83 1.27 6.51 10.33
CA PRO A 83 1.55 6.83 11.72
C PRO A 83 0.48 7.80 12.22
N PHE A 84 -0.29 7.38 13.22
CA PHE A 84 -1.26 8.25 13.87
C PHE A 84 -0.61 9.10 14.96
N MET A 85 -1.10 10.31 15.15
CA MET A 85 -0.63 11.20 16.23
C MET A 85 -0.70 10.55 17.62
N VAL A 86 -1.72 9.71 17.85
CA VAL A 86 -1.88 8.97 19.12
C VAL A 86 -0.93 7.76 19.26
N THR A 87 -0.28 7.33 18.16
CA THR A 87 0.61 6.16 18.14
C THR A 87 2.09 6.51 18.27
N VAL A 88 2.43 7.80 18.43
CA VAL A 88 3.82 8.28 18.54
C VAL A 88 4.56 7.57 19.68
N ALA A 89 3.91 7.39 20.83
CA ALA A 89 4.50 6.74 22.00
C ALA A 89 4.90 5.27 21.77
N PHE A 90 4.29 4.60 20.78
CA PHE A 90 4.52 3.18 20.48
C PHE A 90 5.40 2.98 19.25
N THR A 91 5.29 3.86 18.26
CA THR A 91 5.97 3.74 16.96
C THR A 91 7.25 4.56 16.89
N GLY A 92 7.42 5.57 17.74
CA GLY A 92 8.49 6.57 17.63
C GLY A 92 8.38 7.45 16.38
N LYS A 93 7.30 7.32 15.59
CA LYS A 93 7.07 8.06 14.36
C LYS A 93 6.07 9.19 14.61
N GLU A 94 6.40 10.38 14.16
CA GLU A 94 5.47 11.52 14.21
C GLU A 94 4.20 11.22 13.41
N GLY A 95 3.06 11.66 13.95
CA GLY A 95 1.79 11.51 13.26
C GLY A 95 1.76 12.27 11.94
N ARG A 96 1.16 11.65 10.91
CA ARG A 96 0.96 12.28 9.60
C ARG A 96 -0.52 12.51 9.36
N SER A 97 -0.87 13.65 8.76
CA SER A 97 -2.18 13.90 8.14
C SER A 97 -1.94 14.03 6.64
N ILE A 98 -2.75 13.35 5.84
CA ILE A 98 -2.51 13.22 4.40
C ILE A 98 -3.74 13.76 3.68
N GLU A 99 -3.49 14.61 2.69
CA GLU A 99 -4.56 15.11 1.83
C GLU A 99 -5.09 13.99 0.91
N LEU A 100 -6.38 14.06 0.60
CA LEU A 100 -7.04 13.04 -0.22
C LEU A 100 -6.36 12.88 -1.59
N ASP A 101 -6.08 14.01 -2.25
CA ASP A 101 -5.47 14.02 -3.59
C ASP A 101 -4.07 13.39 -3.58
N ALA A 102 -3.29 13.61 -2.51
CA ALA A 102 -1.97 13.00 -2.35
C ALA A 102 -2.07 11.48 -2.15
N THR A 103 -3.11 11.00 -1.46
CA THR A 103 -3.36 9.56 -1.27
C THR A 103 -3.74 8.90 -2.60
N VAL A 104 -4.65 9.51 -3.36
CA VAL A 104 -5.08 9.01 -4.68
C VAL A 104 -3.90 9.01 -5.67
N ALA A 105 -3.13 10.09 -5.72
CA ALA A 105 -1.94 10.19 -6.57
C ALA A 105 -0.88 9.15 -6.19
N GLY A 106 -0.61 8.96 -4.89
CA GLY A 106 0.34 7.94 -4.42
C GLY A 106 -0.07 6.52 -4.78
N CYS A 107 -1.35 6.17 -4.61
CA CYS A 107 -1.87 4.86 -5.00
C CYS A 107 -1.77 4.64 -6.52
N ARG A 108 -2.09 5.67 -7.31
CA ARG A 108 -1.93 5.65 -8.78
C ARG A 108 -0.48 5.43 -9.19
N ALA A 109 0.47 6.13 -8.58
CA ALA A 109 1.89 6.01 -8.86
C ALA A 109 2.42 4.58 -8.57
N ILE A 110 1.99 3.98 -7.45
CA ILE A 110 2.34 2.60 -7.11
C ILE A 110 1.73 1.61 -8.12
N LEU A 111 0.47 1.81 -8.50
CA LEU A 111 -0.19 0.98 -9.51
C LEU A 111 0.50 1.09 -10.89
N ASN A 112 1.03 2.25 -11.23
CA ASN A 112 1.74 2.51 -12.48
C ASN A 112 3.20 2.01 -12.49
N GLY A 113 3.73 1.61 -11.34
CA GLY A 113 5.07 1.05 -11.21
C GLY A 113 6.18 2.04 -10.89
N GLU A 114 5.85 3.29 -10.52
CA GLU A 114 6.86 4.32 -10.16
C GLU A 114 7.72 3.92 -8.95
N THR A 115 7.26 2.93 -8.17
CA THR A 115 7.94 2.44 -6.97
C THR A 115 8.40 0.97 -7.08
N ASP A 116 8.37 0.39 -8.29
CA ASP A 116 8.66 -1.04 -8.49
C ASP A 116 10.09 -1.43 -8.07
N ASP A 117 11.03 -0.50 -8.17
CA ASP A 117 12.44 -0.69 -7.76
C ASP A 117 12.71 -0.28 -6.31
N TRP A 118 11.72 0.24 -5.59
CA TRP A 118 11.90 0.69 -4.20
C TRP A 118 11.74 -0.48 -3.24
N PRO A 119 12.46 -0.52 -2.10
CA PRO A 119 12.19 -1.48 -1.05
C PRO A 119 10.81 -1.22 -0.43
N GLU A 120 10.07 -2.28 -0.08
CA GLU A 120 8.74 -2.16 0.54
C GLU A 120 8.75 -1.32 1.84
N SER A 121 9.87 -1.32 2.56
CA SER A 121 10.08 -0.53 3.78
C SER A 121 10.05 0.99 3.55
N ALA A 122 10.35 1.45 2.32
CA ALA A 122 10.26 2.86 1.98
C ALA A 122 8.82 3.38 2.03
N LEU A 123 7.83 2.51 1.79
CA LEU A 123 6.40 2.83 1.78
C LEU A 123 5.70 2.53 3.12
N TYR A 124 6.39 1.98 4.10
CA TYR A 124 5.77 1.58 5.38
C TYR A 124 5.69 2.74 6.38
N MET A 125 4.50 3.11 6.84
CA MET A 125 4.26 4.22 7.79
C MET A 125 4.90 5.52 7.29
N VAL A 126 4.40 5.98 6.15
CA VAL A 126 4.69 7.28 5.54
C VAL A 126 3.42 8.13 5.54
N GLY A 127 3.55 9.45 5.37
CA GLY A 127 2.43 10.31 5.03
C GLY A 127 2.07 10.14 3.56
N ASP A 128 2.83 10.78 2.68
CA ASP A 128 2.60 10.76 1.24
C ASP A 128 3.75 10.09 0.48
N LEU A 129 3.62 10.07 -0.85
CA LEU A 129 4.63 9.48 -1.72
C LEU A 129 5.93 10.29 -1.75
N GLU A 130 5.90 11.60 -1.47
CA GLU A 130 7.12 12.42 -1.40
C GLU A 130 7.95 12.05 -0.18
N GLU A 131 7.31 11.84 0.99
CA GLU A 131 7.99 11.32 2.17
C GLU A 131 8.59 9.92 1.89
N ALA A 132 7.85 9.06 1.18
CA ALA A 132 8.36 7.75 0.77
C ALA A 132 9.57 7.86 -0.16
N ARG A 133 9.55 8.80 -1.11
CA ARG A 133 10.66 9.06 -2.04
C ARG A 133 11.91 9.55 -1.28
N ALA A 134 11.74 10.50 -0.37
CA ALA A 134 12.83 10.99 0.47
C ALA A 134 13.41 9.88 1.34
N ARG A 135 12.57 8.96 1.83
CA ARG A 135 13.02 7.78 2.58
C ARG A 135 13.80 6.81 1.71
N ASN A 136 13.30 6.50 0.51
CA ASN A 136 13.98 5.63 -0.44
C ASN A 136 15.40 6.13 -0.77
N ALA A 137 15.56 7.44 -1.01
CA ALA A 137 16.85 8.05 -1.27
C ALA A 137 17.85 7.84 -0.12
N ARG A 138 17.44 8.10 1.13
CA ARG A 138 18.29 7.88 2.31
C ARG A 138 18.67 6.41 2.53
N SER A 139 17.76 5.49 2.23
CA SER A 139 18.04 4.06 2.35
C SER A 139 19.04 3.58 1.29
N GLY A 140 19.07 4.20 0.11
CA GLY A 140 20.08 3.95 -0.92
C GLY A 140 21.49 4.39 -0.51
N GLU A 141 21.61 5.47 0.25
CA GLU A 141 22.90 6.00 0.73
C GLU A 141 23.54 5.17 1.84
N THR A 142 22.77 4.37 2.59
CA THR A 142 23.29 3.55 3.70
C THR A 142 23.88 2.22 3.22
N VAL A 143 23.64 1.84 1.95
CA VAL A 143 24.06 0.54 1.37
C VAL A 143 25.23 0.70 0.39
N SER A 144 25.77 1.91 0.21
CA SER A 144 26.97 2.20 -0.58
C SER A 144 28.18 2.54 0.29
#